data_AF-A0A928DB64-F1
#
_entry.id   AF-A0A928DB64-F1
#
_cell.length_a   1.000
_cell.length_b   1.000
_cell.length_c   1.000
_cell.angle_alpha   90.00
_cell.angle_beta   90.00
_cell.angle_gamma   90.00
#
_symmetry.space_group_name_H-M   'P 1'
#
loop_
_entity.id
_entity.type
_entity.pdbx_description
1 polymer ?
#
loop_
_entity_poly.entity_id
_entity_poly.type
_entity_poly.pdbx_seq_one_letter_code
_entity_poly.pdbx_strand_id
1 'polypeptide(L)' 'MKYTNEQLKLAADTVRCLAADAIEKANSGHPGAPMGMADLA' A
#
# COMPACT_ATOMS: atom_id res chain seq x y z
N MET A 1 -14.79 -17.66 7.22
CA MET A 1 -14.91 -16.75 6.06
C MET A 1 -13.49 -16.34 5.68
N LYS A 2 -13.00 -16.69 4.50
CA LYS A 2 -11.66 -16.30 4.03
C LYS A 2 -11.84 -15.19 3.00
N TYR A 3 -11.00 -14.15 3.08
CA TYR A 3 -10.96 -13.09 2.09
C TYR A 3 -10.67 -13.65 0.70
N THR A 4 -11.27 -13.06 -0.32
CA THR A 4 -10.96 -13.40 -1.72
C THR A 4 -9.63 -12.77 -2.11
N ASN A 5 -8.96 -13.31 -3.14
CA ASN A 5 -7.73 -12.73 -3.67
C ASN A 5 -7.93 -11.28 -4.16
N GLU A 6 -9.12 -10.95 -4.65
CA GLU A 6 -9.47 -9.58 -5.05
C GLU A 6 -9.55 -8.63 -3.84
N GLN A 7 -10.11 -9.10 -2.72
CA GLN A 7 -10.14 -8.32 -1.49
C GLN A 7 -8.74 -8.10 -0.92
N LEU A 8 -7.87 -9.11 -0.98
CA LEU A 8 -6.46 -8.98 -0.57
C LEU A 8 -5.70 -8.00 -1.46
N LYS A 9 -5.90 -8.09 -2.78
CA LYS A 9 -5.30 -7.15 -3.73
C LYS A 9 -5.75 -5.72 -3.46
N LEU A 10 -7.06 -5.50 -3.24
CA LEU A 10 -7.61 -4.19 -2.93
C LEU A 10 -7.00 -3.62 -1.63
N ALA A 11 -6.81 -4.45 -0.61
CA ALA A 11 -6.18 -4.03 0.63
C ALA A 11 -4.70 -3.60 0.41
N ALA A 12 -3.93 -4.39 -0.32
CA ALA A 12 -2.55 -4.07 -0.68
C ALA A 12 -2.46 -2.77 -1.50
N ASP A 13 -3.33 -2.59 -2.50
CA ASP A 13 -3.40 -1.37 -3.31
C ASP A 13 -3.77 -0.15 -2.47
N THR A 14 -4.68 -0.32 -1.50
CA THR A 14 -5.04 0.75 -0.56
C THR A 14 -3.82 1.21 0.25
N VAL A 15 -3.01 0.28 0.77
CA VAL A 15 -1.77 0.61 1.49
C VAL A 15 -0.77 1.35 0.60
N ARG A 16 -0.63 0.94 -0.67
CA ARG A 16 0.24 1.62 -1.64
C ARG A 16 -0.20 3.06 -1.89
N CYS A 17 -1.49 3.27 -2.14
CA CYS A 17 -2.05 4.61 -2.36
C CYS A 17 -1.86 5.51 -1.15
N LEU A 18 -2.17 5.02 0.07
CA LEU A 18 -1.98 5.80 1.29
C LEU A 18 -0.51 6.19 1.53
N ALA A 19 0.42 5.27 1.23
CA ALA A 19 1.85 5.58 1.33
C ALA A 19 2.29 6.61 0.28
N ALA A 20 1.79 6.52 -0.96
CA ALA A 20 2.04 7.49 -2.01
C ALA A 20 1.51 8.88 -1.65
N ASP A 21 0.25 8.97 -1.20
CA ASP A 21 -0.40 10.22 -0.79
C ASP A 21 0.34 10.87 0.39
N ALA A 22 0.81 10.08 1.35
CA ALA A 22 1.56 10.57 2.50
C ALA A 22 2.92 11.17 2.09
N ILE A 23 3.63 10.53 1.16
CA ILE A 23 4.91 11.01 0.63
C ILE A 23 4.73 12.27 -0.21
N GLU A 24 3.72 12.28 -1.07
CA GLU A 24 3.36 13.45 -1.88
C GLU A 24 3.05 14.65 -0.98
N LYS A 25 2.18 14.45 0.03
CA LYS A 25 1.83 15.50 1.00
C LYS A 25 3.03 16.00 1.82
N ALA A 26 3.95 15.11 2.19
CA ALA A 26 5.15 15.49 2.93
C ALA A 26 6.23 16.15 2.05
N ASN A 27 6.10 16.07 0.71
CA ASN A 27 7.12 16.47 -0.27
C ASN A 27 8.52 15.87 0.04
N SER A 28 8.54 14.71 0.70
CA SER A 28 9.73 14.06 1.23
C SER A 28 9.40 12.63 1.68
N GLY A 29 10.28 11.65 1.42
CA GLY A 29 10.10 10.25 1.82
C GLY A 29 10.67 9.23 0.83
N HIS A 30 10.73 7.95 1.22
CA HIS A 30 11.22 6.85 0.38
C HIS A 30 10.08 5.84 0.09
N PRO A 31 9.46 5.89 -1.10
CA PRO A 31 8.25 5.10 -1.41
C PRO A 31 8.51 3.58 -1.56
N GLY A 32 9.77 3.16 -1.68
CA GLY A 32 10.12 1.78 -2.02
C GLY A 32 9.73 0.72 -0.98
N ALA A 33 9.92 0.98 0.31
CA ALA A 33 9.65 -0.03 1.35
C ALA A 33 8.14 -0.28 1.59
N PRO A 34 7.27 0.75 1.72
CA PRO A 34 5.84 0.53 1.88
C PRO A 34 5.17 -0.10 0.65
N MET A 35 5.59 0.27 -0.57
CA MET A 35 4.97 -0.26 -1.79
C MET A 35 5.38 -1.71 -2.10
N GLY A 36 6.62 -2.09 -1.79
CA GLY A 36 7.14 -3.44 -2.02
C GLY A 36 6.71 -4.46 -0.94
N MET A 37 6.36 -4.00 0.26
CA MET A 37 5.91 -4.86 1.36
C MET A 37 4.37 -5.00 1.44
N ALA A 38 3.60 -4.29 0.60
CA ALA A 38 2.14 -4.29 0.65
C ALA A 38 1.51 -5.68 0.42
N ASP A 39 2.21 -6.59 -0.29
CA ASP A 39 1.74 -7.97 -0.51
C ASP A 39 2.08 -8.93 0.65
N LEU A 40 2.88 -8.48 1.63
CA LEU A 40 3.26 -9.26 2.83
C LEU A 40 2.33 -8.97 4.03
N ALA A 41 1.38 -8.05 3.88
CA ALA A 41 0.43 -7.65 4.92
C ALA A 41 -0.71 -8.67 5.12
#